data_AF-A0A077WZ63-F1
#
_entry.id   AF-A0A077WZ63-F1
#
_cell.length_a   1.000
_cell.length_b   1.000
_cell.length_c   1.000
_cell.angle_alpha   90.00
_cell.angle_beta   90.00
_cell.angle_gamma   90.00
#
_symmetry.space_group_name_H-M   'P 1'
#
loop_
_entity.id
_entity.type
_entity.pdbx_description
1 polymer ?
#
loop_
_entity_poly.entity_id
_entity_poly.type
_entity_poly.pdbx_seq_one_letter_code
_entity_poly.pdbx_strand_id
1 'polypeptide(L)'
;MTYETDLYDDAFTIDIRIRYNPKNESAANHKALFEEGLGRLLTNPSFLLLYVPENGAKMQIIQPARNREHRKRMIKRINEAKGIPSFYYALSHLWGVIDEKQYRWNDISQYVDDEKGQPVEPVCMRPEKRDTLLTMLKDHPDSYWWIDVLCARTDTSLDIMGDIYACCLECVAMIDCEPDLIQQINMVKESLPMFYPFNLKYARCLFDEKFAQLVDLFLVLKQSQWWNRVWTWQEMVLPIGNVRLIAETGTDLPLAENTITLDDLCHPFSERIKLMVDFAYTAKVVKEYHQLIQDAKRVKEWLDHIIKAKLLYNGLVSNRCIFLSPVSVLVSLIQSTRQCMDPVDYVYGVIGIFQIKMPRMKDPNAVWQLFLSKLQDSLNRSDRRDCPGYTIRISDRAHQVDLLKVENMADVYEDFLAFEKNRLDH
;
A
#
# COMPACT_ATOMS: atom_id res chain seq x y z
N MET A 1 31.74 -11.79 -23.46
CA MET A 1 30.66 -11.28 -24.34
C MET A 1 30.22 -9.95 -23.79
N THR A 2 30.82 -8.89 -24.29
CA THR A 2 30.44 -7.51 -24.03
C THR A 2 29.17 -7.23 -24.81
N TYR A 3 28.05 -7.05 -24.10
CA TYR A 3 26.85 -6.49 -24.71
C TYR A 3 27.17 -5.05 -25.11
N GLU A 4 27.36 -4.83 -26.41
CA GLU A 4 27.30 -3.49 -26.98
C GLU A 4 25.91 -2.95 -26.69
N THR A 5 25.83 -2.03 -25.73
CA THR A 5 24.64 -1.24 -25.47
C THR A 5 24.53 -0.21 -26.58
N ASP A 6 23.71 -0.51 -27.59
CA ASP A 6 23.12 0.47 -28.49
C ASP A 6 22.33 1.49 -27.66
N LEU A 7 23.04 2.52 -27.17
CA LEU A 7 22.58 3.54 -26.22
C LEU A 7 21.95 4.76 -26.91
N TYR A 8 21.64 4.71 -28.21
CA TYR A 8 21.41 5.92 -29.01
C TYR A 8 20.12 6.00 -29.82
N ASP A 9 19.10 5.18 -29.53
CA ASP A 9 17.77 5.34 -30.17
C ASP A 9 16.59 5.05 -29.21
N ASP A 10 16.67 5.55 -27.97
CA ASP A 10 15.52 5.56 -27.05
C ASP A 10 14.74 6.87 -27.21
N ALA A 11 14.08 7.01 -28.36
CA ALA A 11 13.16 8.12 -28.68
C ALA A 11 11.92 8.19 -27.77
N PHE A 12 11.92 7.48 -26.63
CA PHE A 12 10.78 7.31 -25.74
C PHE A 12 11.17 7.70 -24.31
N THR A 13 11.56 8.96 -24.12
CA THR A 13 11.67 9.54 -22.78
C THR A 13 10.27 9.64 -22.16
N ILE A 14 10.15 9.19 -20.91
CA ILE A 14 8.96 9.46 -20.10
C ILE A 14 8.96 10.95 -19.81
N ASP A 15 7.95 11.67 -20.32
CA ASP A 15 7.73 13.09 -20.05
C ASP A 15 6.31 13.26 -19.53
N ILE A 16 6.22 13.32 -18.20
CA ILE A 16 4.94 13.41 -17.52
C ILE A 16 4.39 14.82 -17.64
N ARG A 17 3.25 14.95 -18.32
CA ARG A 17 2.52 16.22 -18.50
C ARG A 17 1.38 16.36 -17.50
N ILE A 18 1.66 16.19 -16.21
CA ILE A 18 0.72 16.61 -15.17
C ILE A 18 0.54 18.12 -15.30
N ARG A 19 -0.71 18.62 -15.25
CA ARG A 19 -1.00 20.06 -15.20
C ARG A 19 -0.34 20.66 -13.96
N TYR A 20 0.88 21.13 -14.17
CA TYR A 20 1.78 21.60 -13.14
C TYR A 20 1.37 23.00 -12.73
N ASN A 21 1.19 23.22 -11.43
CA ASN A 21 1.24 24.56 -10.87
C ASN A 21 2.72 24.83 -10.50
N PRO A 22 3.43 25.73 -11.21
CA PRO A 22 4.85 26.01 -10.97
C PRO A 22 5.20 26.56 -9.59
N LYS A 23 4.20 26.89 -8.77
CA LYS A 23 4.40 27.24 -7.37
C LYS A 23 4.41 26.02 -6.43
N ASN A 24 4.26 24.81 -6.96
CA ASN A 24 4.15 23.58 -6.18
C ASN A 24 5.36 22.65 -6.39
N GLU A 25 6.49 22.95 -5.75
CA GLU A 25 7.70 22.10 -5.71
C GLU A 25 7.42 20.61 -5.40
N SER A 26 6.41 20.30 -4.60
CA SER A 26 6.00 18.91 -4.33
C SER A 26 5.57 18.17 -5.60
N ALA A 27 4.91 18.84 -6.53
CA ALA A 27 4.51 18.22 -7.80
C ALA A 27 5.73 17.91 -8.70
N ALA A 28 6.81 18.70 -8.60
CA ALA A 28 8.04 18.45 -9.34
C ALA A 28 8.80 17.23 -8.80
N ASN A 29 8.87 17.08 -7.47
CA ASN A 29 9.54 15.92 -6.86
C ASN A 29 8.75 14.61 -7.09
N HIS A 30 7.41 14.64 -7.01
CA HIS A 30 6.58 13.50 -7.40
C HIS A 30 6.78 13.14 -8.88
N LYS A 31 6.85 14.13 -9.77
CA LYS A 31 7.13 13.92 -11.19
C LYS A 31 8.48 13.21 -11.36
N ALA A 32 9.55 13.73 -10.75
CA ALA A 32 10.89 13.16 -10.88
C ALA A 32 10.97 11.73 -10.33
N LEU A 33 10.41 11.47 -9.14
CA LEU A 33 10.37 10.13 -8.56
C LEU A 33 9.64 9.15 -9.48
N PHE A 34 8.57 9.59 -10.13
CA PHE A 34 7.81 8.74 -11.02
C PHE A 34 8.53 8.50 -12.35
N GLU A 35 9.10 9.53 -12.98
CA GLU A 35 9.88 9.38 -14.21
C GLU A 35 11.06 8.43 -13.99
N GLU A 36 11.77 8.60 -12.87
CA GLU A 36 12.90 7.75 -12.53
C GLU A 36 12.46 6.34 -12.15
N GLY A 37 11.49 6.21 -11.24
CA GLY A 37 10.96 4.93 -10.77
C GLY A 37 10.36 4.09 -11.90
N LEU A 38 9.48 4.68 -12.71
CA LEU A 38 8.88 3.98 -13.82
C LEU A 38 9.86 3.73 -14.96
N GLY A 39 10.78 4.67 -15.22
CA GLY A 39 11.88 4.45 -16.18
C GLY A 39 12.73 3.24 -15.80
N ARG A 40 13.08 3.12 -14.51
CA ARG A 40 13.76 1.93 -13.98
C ARG A 40 12.92 0.66 -14.15
N LEU A 41 11.63 0.69 -13.79
CA LEU A 41 10.75 -0.49 -13.95
C LEU A 41 10.63 -0.94 -15.41
N LEU A 42 10.39 -0.02 -16.34
CA LEU A 42 10.21 -0.34 -17.77
C LEU A 42 11.49 -0.88 -18.44
N THR A 43 12.65 -0.64 -17.83
CA THR A 43 13.94 -1.17 -18.27
C THR A 43 14.42 -2.36 -17.45
N ASN A 44 13.74 -2.68 -16.35
CA ASN A 44 14.13 -3.77 -15.45
C ASN A 44 13.69 -5.13 -16.01
N PRO A 45 14.61 -6.11 -16.15
CA PRO A 45 14.26 -7.43 -16.68
C PRO A 45 13.40 -8.27 -15.73
N SER A 46 13.35 -7.97 -14.43
CA SER A 46 12.48 -8.68 -13.48
C SER A 46 11.08 -8.09 -13.41
N PHE A 47 10.82 -6.95 -14.06
CA PHE A 47 9.48 -6.35 -14.06
C PHE A 47 8.60 -7.00 -15.14
N LEU A 48 7.54 -7.65 -14.70
CA LEU A 48 6.54 -8.31 -15.53
C LEU A 48 5.17 -7.70 -15.31
N LEU A 49 4.34 -7.74 -16.34
CA LEU A 49 2.95 -7.27 -16.29
C LEU A 49 2.07 -8.21 -17.10
N LEU A 50 0.85 -8.46 -16.61
CA LEU A 50 -0.22 -9.06 -17.37
C LEU A 50 -0.84 -7.99 -18.28
N TYR A 51 -0.80 -8.19 -19.59
CA TYR A 51 -1.53 -7.39 -20.56
C TYR A 51 -2.91 -7.99 -20.83
N VAL A 52 -3.95 -7.15 -20.75
CA VAL A 52 -5.34 -7.49 -21.06
C VAL A 52 -5.70 -6.90 -22.42
N PRO A 53 -5.90 -7.72 -23.47
CA PRO A 53 -6.22 -7.22 -24.81
C PRO A 53 -7.62 -6.60 -24.92
N GLU A 54 -7.75 -5.57 -25.77
CA GLU A 54 -9.04 -4.93 -26.05
C GLU A 54 -10.03 -5.83 -26.79
N ASN A 55 -9.51 -6.70 -27.66
CA ASN A 55 -10.30 -7.56 -28.55
C ASN A 55 -10.79 -8.85 -27.87
N GLY A 56 -10.65 -8.97 -26.55
CA GLY A 56 -10.99 -10.19 -25.80
C GLY A 56 -10.08 -11.39 -26.11
N ALA A 57 -8.96 -11.17 -26.78
CA ALA A 57 -7.94 -12.21 -26.93
C ALA A 57 -7.39 -12.61 -25.55
N LYS A 58 -6.75 -13.78 -25.52
CA LYS A 58 -6.13 -14.33 -24.32
C LYS A 58 -5.11 -13.34 -23.73
N MET A 59 -5.11 -13.22 -22.41
CA MET A 59 -4.20 -12.30 -21.71
C MET A 59 -2.76 -12.82 -21.81
N GLN A 60 -1.79 -11.92 -21.75
CA GLN A 60 -0.38 -12.30 -21.91
C GLN A 60 0.51 -11.63 -20.85
N ILE A 61 1.36 -12.41 -20.19
CA ILE A 61 2.45 -11.87 -19.37
C ILE A 61 3.50 -11.29 -20.31
N ILE A 62 3.87 -10.04 -20.08
CA ILE A 62 4.86 -9.33 -20.88
C ILE A 62 5.99 -8.84 -19.99
N GLN A 63 7.15 -8.66 -20.62
CA GLN A 63 8.33 -8.05 -20.02
C GLN A 63 8.61 -6.73 -20.74
N PRO A 64 8.25 -5.56 -20.18
CA PRO A 64 8.42 -4.27 -20.87
C PRO A 64 9.85 -4.02 -21.34
N ALA A 65 10.84 -4.46 -20.56
CA ALA A 65 12.25 -4.35 -20.92
C ALA A 65 12.61 -5.06 -22.24
N ARG A 66 11.88 -6.11 -22.63
CA ARG A 66 12.11 -6.89 -23.85
C ARG A 66 11.03 -6.72 -24.92
N ASN A 67 9.88 -6.16 -24.57
CA ASN A 67 8.77 -5.94 -25.50
C ASN A 67 8.64 -4.46 -25.86
N ARG A 68 9.36 -4.04 -26.92
CA ARG A 68 9.43 -2.62 -27.35
C ARG A 68 8.06 -2.04 -27.69
N GLU A 69 7.15 -2.83 -28.25
CA GLU A 69 5.83 -2.35 -28.65
C GLU A 69 4.94 -2.03 -27.45
N HIS A 70 4.85 -2.93 -26.46
CA HIS A 70 4.16 -2.62 -25.22
C HIS A 70 4.82 -1.46 -24.48
N ARG A 71 6.16 -1.43 -24.37
CA ARG A 71 6.88 -0.32 -23.72
C ARG A 71 6.56 1.03 -24.36
N LYS A 72 6.60 1.14 -25.69
CA LYS A 72 6.23 2.37 -26.42
C LYS A 72 4.80 2.79 -26.13
N ARG A 73 3.86 1.84 -26.14
CA ARG A 73 2.44 2.11 -25.87
C ARG A 73 2.23 2.66 -24.46
N MET A 74 2.90 2.06 -23.47
CA MET A 74 2.88 2.50 -22.09
C MET A 74 3.40 3.95 -21.96
N ILE A 75 4.59 4.23 -22.52
CA ILE A 75 5.21 5.57 -22.51
C ILE A 75 4.31 6.61 -23.18
N LYS A 76 3.73 6.26 -24.33
CA LYS A 76 2.76 7.13 -25.01
C LYS A 76 1.60 7.49 -24.10
N ARG A 77 0.98 6.51 -23.42
CA ARG A 77 -0.14 6.76 -22.49
C ARG A 77 0.25 7.61 -21.30
N ILE A 78 1.43 7.38 -20.72
CA ILE A 78 1.95 8.21 -19.62
C ILE A 78 2.05 9.67 -20.05
N ASN A 79 2.67 9.90 -21.22
CA ASN A 79 2.92 11.25 -21.73
C ASN A 79 1.62 11.98 -22.15
N GLU A 80 0.59 11.22 -22.53
CA GLU A 80 -0.73 11.73 -22.90
C GLU A 80 -1.69 11.89 -21.70
N ALA A 81 -1.37 11.30 -20.54
CA ALA A 81 -2.21 11.34 -19.35
C ALA A 81 -2.31 12.76 -18.76
N LYS A 82 -3.54 13.19 -18.44
CA LYS A 82 -3.81 14.49 -17.81
C LYS A 82 -3.80 14.45 -16.28
N GLY A 83 -3.78 13.26 -15.69
CA GLY A 83 -3.93 12.99 -14.26
C GLY A 83 -2.75 12.21 -13.68
N ILE A 84 -3.02 11.07 -13.05
CA ILE A 84 -1.98 10.17 -12.50
C ILE A 84 -1.16 9.61 -13.67
N PRO A 85 0.17 9.74 -13.66
CA PRO A 85 1.00 9.45 -14.82
C PRO A 85 1.33 7.97 -15.01
N SER A 86 0.46 7.05 -14.56
CA SER A 86 0.69 5.61 -14.70
C SER A 86 -0.27 4.97 -15.68
N PHE A 87 0.08 3.78 -16.14
CA PHE A 87 -0.67 3.03 -17.14
C PHE A 87 -0.95 1.58 -16.71
N TYR A 88 -0.44 1.14 -15.55
CA TYR A 88 -0.68 -0.21 -15.02
C TYR A 88 -1.29 -0.18 -13.62
N TYR A 89 -2.13 -1.17 -13.33
CA TYR A 89 -2.72 -1.42 -12.03
C TYR A 89 -1.86 -2.40 -11.24
N ALA A 90 -1.90 -2.33 -9.92
CA ALA A 90 -1.36 -3.38 -9.07
C ALA A 90 -2.50 -4.12 -8.37
N LEU A 91 -2.51 -5.44 -8.40
CA LEU A 91 -3.42 -6.24 -7.59
C LEU A 91 -2.71 -6.64 -6.29
N SER A 92 -3.34 -6.33 -5.16
CA SER A 92 -3.02 -6.93 -3.87
C SER A 92 -4.11 -7.90 -3.46
N HIS A 93 -3.74 -9.07 -2.95
CA HIS A 93 -4.72 -10.04 -2.46
C HIS A 93 -4.09 -10.98 -1.42
N LEU A 94 -4.92 -11.55 -0.54
CA LEU A 94 -4.46 -12.57 0.40
C LEU A 94 -3.97 -13.85 -0.32
N TRP A 95 -2.78 -14.33 0.06
CA TRP A 95 -2.25 -15.58 -0.44
C TRP A 95 -3.04 -16.76 0.15
N GLY A 96 -3.09 -17.90 -0.54
CA GLY A 96 -3.55 -19.13 0.10
C GLY A 96 -2.55 -19.52 1.20
N VAL A 97 -2.91 -19.35 2.47
CA VAL A 97 -2.05 -19.68 3.63
C VAL A 97 -1.93 -21.20 3.84
N ILE A 98 -2.67 -22.01 3.08
CA ILE A 98 -2.83 -23.46 3.31
C ILE A 98 -2.45 -24.21 2.04
N ASP A 99 -1.60 -25.24 2.23
CA ASP A 99 -1.15 -26.29 1.30
C ASP A 99 -1.22 -25.90 -0.18
N GLU A 100 -0.05 -25.56 -0.78
CA GLU A 100 0.12 -25.19 -2.19
C GLU A 100 -0.56 -26.15 -3.18
N LYS A 101 -0.86 -27.38 -2.75
CA LYS A 101 -1.59 -28.37 -3.56
C LYS A 101 -3.09 -28.13 -3.62
N GLN A 102 -3.71 -27.57 -2.59
CA GLN A 102 -5.17 -27.44 -2.49
C GLN A 102 -5.71 -26.29 -3.37
N TYR A 103 -4.95 -25.21 -3.54
CA TYR A 103 -5.42 -24.00 -4.23
C TYR A 103 -4.79 -23.77 -5.60
N ARG A 104 -4.29 -24.83 -6.27
CA ARG A 104 -3.80 -24.70 -7.64
C ARG A 104 -4.92 -24.32 -8.60
N TRP A 105 -4.66 -23.32 -9.43
CA TRP A 105 -5.53 -22.90 -10.52
C TRP A 105 -5.06 -23.58 -11.80
N ASN A 106 -5.57 -24.78 -12.06
CA ASN A 106 -5.09 -25.63 -13.16
C ASN A 106 -5.53 -25.13 -14.55
N ASP A 107 -6.68 -24.47 -14.63
CA ASP A 107 -7.26 -23.92 -15.84
C ASP A 107 -6.80 -22.49 -16.17
N ILE A 108 -5.88 -21.89 -15.39
CA ILE A 108 -5.30 -20.57 -15.70
C ILE A 108 -4.70 -20.50 -17.12
N SER A 109 -4.18 -21.62 -17.59
CA SER A 109 -3.65 -21.83 -18.93
C SER A 109 -4.67 -21.59 -20.05
N GLN A 110 -5.98 -21.53 -19.75
CA GLN A 110 -7.03 -21.15 -20.71
C GLN A 110 -7.16 -19.63 -20.86
N TYR A 111 -6.71 -18.86 -19.87
CA TYR A 111 -6.90 -17.41 -19.81
C TYR A 111 -5.62 -16.61 -20.04
N VAL A 112 -4.45 -17.17 -19.70
CA VAL A 112 -3.18 -16.45 -19.72
C VAL A 112 -2.09 -17.22 -20.46
N ASP A 113 -1.36 -16.54 -21.33
CA ASP A 113 -0.08 -16.96 -21.90
C ASP A 113 1.10 -16.29 -21.19
N ASP A 114 2.22 -16.98 -21.10
CA ASP A 114 3.48 -16.52 -20.52
C ASP A 114 4.22 -15.55 -21.45
N GLU A 115 5.41 -15.09 -21.05
CA GLU A 115 6.19 -14.16 -21.85
C GLU A 115 6.71 -14.72 -23.18
N LYS A 116 6.63 -16.05 -23.36
CA LYS A 116 7.01 -16.77 -24.58
C LYS A 116 5.79 -17.13 -25.43
N GLY A 117 4.59 -16.69 -25.02
CA GLY A 117 3.33 -17.02 -25.70
C GLY A 117 2.90 -18.46 -25.50
N GLN A 118 3.40 -19.14 -24.46
CA GLN A 118 2.95 -20.48 -24.07
C GLN A 118 1.90 -20.39 -22.97
N PRO A 119 0.95 -21.33 -22.86
CA PRO A 119 -0.01 -21.31 -21.76
C PRO A 119 0.69 -21.32 -20.39
N VAL A 120 0.26 -20.43 -19.49
CA VAL A 120 0.86 -20.31 -18.14
C VAL A 120 0.69 -21.60 -17.34
N GLU A 121 1.73 -21.97 -16.59
CA GLU A 121 1.68 -23.09 -15.65
C GLU A 121 0.68 -22.83 -14.50
N PRO A 122 0.11 -23.87 -13.88
CA PRO A 122 -0.80 -23.69 -12.75
C PRO A 122 -0.19 -22.86 -11.62
N VAL A 123 -0.93 -21.84 -11.17
CA VAL A 123 -0.52 -20.95 -10.07
C VAL A 123 -1.35 -21.19 -8.81
N CYS A 124 -0.82 -20.81 -7.65
CA CYS A 124 -1.58 -20.91 -6.39
C CYS A 124 -2.47 -19.69 -6.22
N MET A 125 -3.79 -19.87 -6.30
CA MET A 125 -4.78 -18.82 -6.05
C MET A 125 -6.07 -19.43 -5.50
N ARG A 126 -6.56 -18.84 -4.41
CA ARG A 126 -7.83 -19.24 -3.77
C ARG A 126 -8.98 -19.25 -4.78
N PRO A 127 -9.76 -20.36 -4.90
CA PRO A 127 -10.84 -20.49 -5.87
C PRO A 127 -11.84 -19.34 -5.83
N GLU A 128 -12.18 -18.86 -4.63
CA GLU A 128 -13.19 -17.83 -4.39
C GLU A 128 -12.86 -16.49 -5.09
N LYS A 129 -11.58 -16.26 -5.42
CA LYS A 129 -11.08 -15.02 -6.04
C LYS A 129 -11.11 -15.02 -7.55
N ARG A 130 -11.07 -16.21 -8.17
CA ARG A 130 -10.69 -16.37 -9.58
C ARG A 130 -11.68 -15.67 -10.49
N ASP A 131 -12.97 -15.85 -10.23
CA ASP A 131 -14.05 -15.25 -11.02
C ASP A 131 -14.11 -13.73 -10.86
N THR A 132 -13.92 -13.24 -9.63
CA THR A 132 -13.82 -11.80 -9.34
C THR A 132 -12.63 -11.17 -10.07
N LEU A 133 -11.47 -11.82 -10.04
CA LEU A 133 -10.28 -11.37 -10.76
C LEU A 133 -10.53 -11.34 -12.27
N LEU A 134 -11.02 -12.44 -12.86
CA LEU A 134 -11.29 -12.52 -14.29
C LEU A 134 -12.31 -11.48 -14.75
N THR A 135 -13.37 -11.26 -13.97
CA THR A 135 -14.39 -10.25 -14.25
C THR A 135 -13.78 -8.85 -14.22
N MET A 136 -13.03 -8.53 -13.17
CA MET A 136 -12.34 -7.25 -13.05
C MET A 136 -11.39 -7.00 -14.23
N LEU A 137 -10.59 -7.99 -14.63
CA LEU A 137 -9.66 -7.84 -15.76
C LEU A 137 -10.43 -7.61 -17.07
N LYS A 138 -11.50 -8.35 -17.32
CA LYS A 138 -12.35 -8.18 -18.52
C LYS A 138 -13.01 -6.81 -18.59
N ASP A 139 -13.38 -6.24 -17.44
CA ASP A 139 -13.97 -4.89 -17.35
C ASP A 139 -12.93 -3.78 -17.56
N HIS A 140 -11.64 -4.13 -17.61
CA HIS A 140 -10.54 -3.23 -17.93
C HIS A 140 -9.81 -3.71 -19.19
N PRO A 141 -10.48 -3.70 -20.37
CA PRO A 141 -9.81 -4.02 -21.62
C PRO A 141 -8.68 -3.04 -21.88
N ASP A 142 -7.68 -3.49 -22.63
CA ASP A 142 -6.55 -2.66 -23.02
C ASP A 142 -5.72 -2.11 -21.85
N SER A 143 -5.46 -2.94 -20.84
CA SER A 143 -4.80 -2.52 -19.61
C SER A 143 -3.60 -3.40 -19.26
N TYR A 144 -2.81 -2.95 -18.28
CA TYR A 144 -1.65 -3.67 -17.76
C TYR A 144 -1.81 -3.85 -16.26
N TRP A 145 -1.45 -5.03 -15.76
CA TRP A 145 -1.62 -5.38 -14.36
C TRP A 145 -0.36 -6.03 -13.81
N TRP A 146 0.11 -5.55 -12.68
CA TRP A 146 1.05 -6.29 -11.86
C TRP A 146 0.25 -7.13 -10.86
N ILE A 147 0.38 -8.45 -10.95
CA ILE A 147 -0.31 -9.42 -10.10
C ILE A 147 0.76 -10.37 -9.57
N ASP A 148 1.00 -10.37 -8.26
CA ASP A 148 2.07 -11.14 -7.62
C ASP A 148 2.13 -12.62 -8.09
N VAL A 149 1.02 -13.36 -8.07
CA VAL A 149 0.98 -14.79 -8.44
C VAL A 149 1.31 -15.07 -9.91
N LEU A 150 1.29 -14.05 -10.77
CA LEU A 150 1.64 -14.15 -12.19
C LEU A 150 2.98 -13.47 -12.53
N CYS A 151 3.29 -12.36 -11.85
CA CYS A 151 4.38 -11.46 -12.19
C CYS A 151 5.58 -11.59 -11.24
N ALA A 152 5.38 -12.08 -10.01
CA ALA A 152 6.45 -12.28 -9.04
C ALA A 152 7.05 -13.67 -9.21
N ARG A 153 8.25 -13.71 -9.77
CA ARG A 153 9.12 -14.90 -9.79
C ARG A 153 9.91 -15.05 -8.50
N THR A 154 10.42 -16.26 -8.25
CA THR A 154 11.35 -16.55 -7.15
C THR A 154 12.62 -15.70 -7.20
N ASP A 155 13.02 -15.25 -8.40
CA ASP A 155 14.17 -14.37 -8.64
C ASP A 155 13.80 -12.88 -8.78
N THR A 156 12.52 -12.51 -8.59
CA THR A 156 12.14 -11.08 -8.56
C THR A 156 12.88 -10.42 -7.42
N SER A 157 13.60 -9.36 -7.76
CA SER A 157 14.34 -8.61 -6.77
C SER A 157 13.35 -7.85 -5.87
N LEU A 158 13.47 -8.00 -4.55
CA LEU A 158 12.56 -7.35 -3.61
C LEU A 158 12.77 -5.82 -3.56
N ASP A 159 13.88 -5.32 -4.12
CA ASP A 159 14.22 -3.90 -4.16
C ASP A 159 13.32 -3.08 -5.11
N ILE A 160 12.73 -3.73 -6.13
CA ILE A 160 11.78 -3.09 -7.06
C ILE A 160 10.34 -3.12 -6.57
N MET A 161 9.99 -3.90 -5.53
CA MET A 161 8.62 -4.01 -5.03
C MET A 161 8.07 -2.66 -4.58
N GLY A 162 8.89 -1.85 -3.90
CA GLY A 162 8.52 -0.50 -3.54
C GLY A 162 8.20 0.37 -4.76
N ASP A 163 9.00 0.26 -5.83
CA ASP A 163 8.77 1.02 -7.07
C ASP A 163 7.50 0.54 -7.79
N ILE A 164 7.22 -0.77 -7.78
CA ILE A 164 6.02 -1.36 -8.39
C ILE A 164 4.74 -0.74 -7.82
N TYR A 165 4.63 -0.64 -6.49
CA TYR A 165 3.45 -0.01 -5.89
C TYR A 165 3.50 1.52 -5.95
N ALA A 166 4.68 2.13 -5.78
CA ALA A 166 4.83 3.59 -5.88
C ALA A 166 4.44 4.15 -7.25
N CYS A 167 4.69 3.38 -8.32
CA CYS A 167 4.46 3.82 -9.70
C CYS A 167 3.16 3.29 -10.33
N CYS A 168 2.32 2.54 -9.59
CA CYS A 168 1.05 2.05 -10.15
C CYS A 168 -0.01 3.15 -10.26
N LEU A 169 -0.94 2.98 -11.20
CA LEU A 169 -2.08 3.87 -11.42
C LEU A 169 -3.07 3.82 -10.26
N GLU A 170 -3.34 2.62 -9.79
CA GLU A 170 -4.22 2.31 -8.68
C GLU A 170 -3.80 0.93 -8.16
N CYS A 171 -3.84 0.77 -6.84
CA CYS A 171 -3.71 -0.56 -6.24
C CYS A 171 -5.11 -1.07 -5.89
N VAL A 172 -5.52 -2.17 -6.49
CA VAL A 172 -6.78 -2.84 -6.17
C VAL A 172 -6.50 -3.96 -5.18
N ALA A 173 -7.06 -3.85 -3.99
CA ALA A 173 -6.95 -4.84 -2.92
C ALA A 173 -8.21 -5.71 -2.87
N MET A 174 -8.06 -6.99 -3.22
CA MET A 174 -9.09 -8.02 -3.02
C MET A 174 -9.02 -8.52 -1.58
N ILE A 175 -9.94 -8.02 -0.76
CA ILE A 175 -10.04 -8.29 0.68
C ILE A 175 -10.99 -9.46 0.97
N ASP A 176 -10.58 -10.30 1.90
CA ASP A 176 -11.35 -11.45 2.40
C ASP A 176 -12.44 -10.96 3.38
N CYS A 177 -13.51 -10.41 2.81
CA CYS A 177 -14.70 -10.00 3.54
C CYS A 177 -15.98 -10.51 2.85
N GLU A 178 -17.11 -10.41 3.54
CA GLU A 178 -18.41 -10.71 2.94
C GLU A 178 -18.68 -9.79 1.72
N PRO A 179 -19.31 -10.32 0.65
CA PRO A 179 -19.55 -9.58 -0.60
C PRO A 179 -20.27 -8.24 -0.44
N ASP A 180 -21.15 -8.11 0.55
CA ASP A 180 -22.01 -6.95 0.75
C ASP A 180 -21.47 -5.97 1.80
N LEU A 181 -20.38 -6.31 2.51
CA LEU A 181 -19.83 -5.48 3.58
C LEU A 181 -19.47 -4.07 3.11
N ILE A 182 -18.80 -3.96 1.96
CA ILE A 182 -18.39 -2.67 1.39
C ILE A 182 -19.61 -1.84 0.96
N GLN A 183 -20.61 -2.48 0.37
CA GLN A 183 -21.88 -1.84 0.01
C GLN A 183 -22.59 -1.31 1.27
N GLN A 184 -22.69 -2.12 2.33
CA GLN A 184 -23.29 -1.70 3.60
C GLN A 184 -22.55 -0.49 4.21
N ILE A 185 -21.22 -0.50 4.18
CA ILE A 185 -20.39 0.64 4.59
C ILE A 185 -20.77 1.90 3.79
N ASN A 186 -20.83 1.79 2.46
CA ASN A 186 -21.16 2.93 1.60
C ASN A 186 -22.58 3.45 1.88
N MET A 187 -23.58 2.58 2.00
CA MET A 187 -24.96 2.94 2.31
C MET A 187 -25.07 3.70 3.65
N VAL A 188 -24.44 3.17 4.71
CA VAL A 188 -24.48 3.82 6.02
C VAL A 188 -23.75 5.17 5.96
N LYS A 189 -22.55 5.20 5.36
CA LYS A 189 -21.72 6.41 5.17
C LYS A 189 -22.48 7.53 4.44
N GLU A 190 -23.16 7.22 3.35
CA GLU A 190 -23.94 8.19 2.57
C GLU A 190 -25.17 8.70 3.32
N SER A 191 -25.74 7.87 4.20
CA SER A 191 -26.88 8.24 5.02
C SER A 191 -26.52 9.11 6.23
N LEU A 192 -25.23 9.23 6.56
CA LEU A 192 -24.77 10.10 7.65
C LEU A 192 -24.83 11.57 7.20
N PRO A 193 -25.31 12.48 8.06
CA PRO A 193 -25.39 13.89 7.71
C PRO A 193 -24.01 14.44 7.35
N MET A 194 -24.00 15.38 6.40
CA MET A 194 -22.82 16.15 6.03
C MET A 194 -22.29 16.85 7.28
N PHE A 195 -21.01 16.62 7.55
CA PHE A 195 -20.38 17.02 8.79
C PHE A 195 -19.96 18.50 8.76
N TYR A 196 -20.39 19.27 9.75
CA TYR A 196 -19.89 20.62 10.02
C TYR A 196 -19.15 20.63 11.37
N PRO A 197 -17.81 20.74 11.38
CA PRO A 197 -16.96 20.48 12.57
C PRO A 197 -17.22 21.37 13.80
N PHE A 198 -18.04 22.41 13.69
CA PHE A 198 -18.20 23.44 14.73
C PHE A 198 -19.57 23.45 15.41
N ASN A 199 -20.44 22.46 15.16
CA ASN A 199 -21.79 22.47 15.71
C ASN A 199 -22.05 21.27 16.64
N LEU A 200 -22.00 21.54 17.95
CA LEU A 200 -22.25 20.58 19.03
C LEU A 200 -23.63 19.88 18.93
N LYS A 201 -24.62 20.48 18.25
CA LYS A 201 -25.92 19.84 18.00
C LYS A 201 -25.78 18.61 17.09
N TYR A 202 -24.81 18.63 16.17
CA TYR A 202 -24.52 17.49 15.27
C TYR A 202 -23.69 16.42 15.97
N ALA A 203 -22.93 16.77 17.00
CA ALA A 203 -22.16 15.78 17.75
C ALA A 203 -23.06 14.75 18.47
N ARG A 204 -24.30 15.10 18.81
CA ARG A 204 -25.29 14.12 19.30
C ARG A 204 -25.65 13.06 18.26
N CYS A 205 -25.68 13.41 16.96
CA CYS A 205 -25.92 12.46 15.88
C CYS A 205 -24.77 11.45 15.70
N LEU A 206 -23.59 11.69 16.30
CA LEU A 206 -22.50 10.70 16.32
C LEU A 206 -22.73 9.58 17.34
N PHE A 207 -23.75 9.70 18.20
CA PHE A 207 -24.24 8.62 19.07
C PHE A 207 -25.52 7.97 18.52
N ASP A 208 -25.88 8.28 17.27
CA ASP A 208 -26.97 7.63 16.56
C ASP A 208 -26.60 6.18 16.22
N GLU A 209 -27.61 5.31 16.12
CA GLU A 209 -27.49 3.90 15.78
C GLU A 209 -26.71 3.70 14.47
N LYS A 210 -26.86 4.62 13.51
CA LYS A 210 -26.12 4.60 12.25
C LYS A 210 -24.61 4.76 12.40
N PHE A 211 -24.15 5.60 13.32
CA PHE A 211 -22.72 5.76 13.54
C PHE A 211 -22.14 4.53 14.26
N ALA A 212 -22.87 3.98 15.23
CA ALA A 212 -22.51 2.72 15.86
C ALA A 212 -22.42 1.57 14.83
N GLN A 213 -23.42 1.46 13.95
CA GLN A 213 -23.41 0.50 12.85
C GLN A 213 -22.19 0.68 11.94
N LEU A 214 -21.82 1.92 11.60
CA LEU A 214 -20.61 2.16 10.78
C LEU A 214 -19.32 1.72 11.50
N VAL A 215 -19.21 1.98 12.81
CA VAL A 215 -18.07 1.52 13.63
C VAL A 215 -18.00 -0.01 13.62
N ASP A 216 -19.12 -0.70 13.78
CA ASP A 216 -19.18 -2.16 13.76
C ASP A 216 -18.76 -2.72 12.39
N LEU A 217 -19.26 -2.15 11.30
CA LEU A 217 -18.88 -2.55 9.94
C LEU A 217 -17.36 -2.37 9.70
N PHE A 218 -16.76 -1.31 10.23
CA PHE A 218 -15.31 -1.10 10.15
C PHE A 218 -14.51 -2.07 11.02
N LEU A 219 -15.04 -2.46 12.18
CA LEU A 219 -14.44 -3.52 12.99
C LEU A 219 -14.48 -4.86 12.26
N VAL A 220 -15.57 -5.17 11.55
CA VAL A 220 -15.66 -6.38 10.69
C VAL A 220 -14.67 -6.29 9.54
N LEU A 221 -14.60 -5.15 8.85
CA LEU A 221 -13.66 -4.93 7.75
C LEU A 221 -12.20 -5.14 8.19
N LYS A 222 -11.85 -4.64 9.39
CA LYS A 222 -10.51 -4.77 9.98
C LYS A 222 -10.12 -6.23 10.29
N GLN A 223 -11.10 -7.14 10.43
CA GLN A 223 -10.84 -8.56 10.72
C GLN A 223 -10.37 -9.37 9.49
N SER A 224 -10.46 -8.80 8.29
CA SER A 224 -9.91 -9.41 7.06
C SER A 224 -8.43 -9.74 7.24
N GLN A 225 -8.04 -10.96 6.85
CA GLN A 225 -6.67 -11.45 6.92
C GLN A 225 -5.73 -10.67 6.02
N TRP A 226 -6.25 -10.00 4.99
CA TRP A 226 -5.47 -9.06 4.19
C TRP A 226 -4.73 -8.02 5.04
N TRP A 227 -5.35 -7.53 6.12
CA TRP A 227 -4.71 -6.56 7.03
C TRP A 227 -3.55 -7.16 7.84
N ASN A 228 -3.50 -8.48 7.97
CA ASN A 228 -2.49 -9.20 8.76
C ASN A 228 -1.20 -9.48 7.99
N ARG A 229 -1.16 -9.22 6.68
CA ARG A 229 0.07 -9.39 5.88
C ARG A 229 1.02 -8.21 6.09
N VAL A 230 2.31 -8.50 6.16
CA VAL A 230 3.35 -7.46 6.25
C VAL A 230 3.33 -6.52 5.04
N TRP A 231 3.24 -7.09 3.83
CA TRP A 231 3.27 -6.37 2.56
C TRP A 231 2.15 -5.35 2.37
N THR A 232 1.02 -5.51 3.08
CA THR A 232 -0.12 -4.60 3.06
C THR A 232 0.31 -3.17 3.35
N TRP A 233 1.35 -2.95 4.16
CA TRP A 233 1.90 -1.62 4.42
C TRP A 233 2.30 -0.88 3.15
N GLN A 234 3.10 -1.49 2.28
CA GLN A 234 3.52 -0.85 1.04
C GLN A 234 2.36 -0.73 0.04
N GLU A 235 1.52 -1.76 -0.03
CA GLU A 235 0.34 -1.78 -0.91
C GLU A 235 -0.66 -0.66 -0.57
N MET A 236 -0.77 -0.27 0.70
CA MET A 236 -1.66 0.80 1.17
C MET A 236 -1.05 2.21 1.07
N VAL A 237 0.28 2.31 1.21
CA VAL A 237 0.98 3.58 1.47
C VAL A 237 1.63 4.14 0.22
N LEU A 238 2.23 3.29 -0.61
CA LEU A 238 3.05 3.73 -1.73
C LEU A 238 2.28 4.20 -2.96
N PRO A 239 1.13 3.59 -3.33
CA PRO A 239 0.39 4.03 -4.50
C PRO A 239 0.11 5.52 -4.49
N ILE A 240 0.54 6.20 -5.55
CA ILE A 240 0.21 7.61 -5.78
C ILE A 240 -1.28 7.74 -6.13
N GLY A 241 -1.81 6.76 -6.86
CA GLY A 241 -3.24 6.60 -7.01
C GLY A 241 -3.93 6.14 -5.73
N ASN A 242 -5.22 5.89 -5.84
CA ASN A 242 -5.97 5.36 -4.71
C ASN A 242 -5.64 3.87 -4.50
N VAL A 243 -5.95 3.43 -3.29
CA VAL A 243 -6.03 2.01 -2.96
C VAL A 243 -7.51 1.69 -2.88
N ARG A 244 -7.99 0.88 -3.82
CA ARG A 244 -9.39 0.49 -3.93
C ARG A 244 -9.57 -0.87 -3.32
N LEU A 245 -10.45 -0.97 -2.33
CA LEU A 245 -10.82 -2.23 -1.72
C LEU A 245 -12.04 -2.80 -2.46
N ILE A 246 -11.97 -4.09 -2.77
CA ILE A 246 -13.09 -4.90 -3.29
C ILE A 246 -13.18 -6.20 -2.51
N ALA A 247 -14.39 -6.71 -2.31
CA ALA A 247 -14.56 -8.04 -1.77
C ALA A 247 -13.94 -9.07 -2.73
N GLU A 248 -13.29 -10.10 -2.19
CA GLU A 248 -12.69 -11.15 -3.00
C GLU A 248 -13.74 -12.03 -3.70
N THR A 249 -14.99 -12.00 -3.21
CA THR A 249 -16.19 -12.68 -3.71
C THR A 249 -17.29 -11.68 -4.08
N GLY A 250 -18.30 -12.12 -4.86
CA GLY A 250 -19.48 -11.31 -5.16
C GLY A 250 -19.47 -10.65 -6.55
N THR A 251 -19.27 -11.45 -7.60
CA THR A 251 -19.26 -11.00 -9.01
C THR A 251 -20.60 -10.46 -9.51
N ASP A 252 -21.68 -10.69 -8.78
CA ASP A 252 -23.04 -10.35 -9.22
C ASP A 252 -23.43 -8.89 -8.95
N LEU A 253 -22.62 -8.16 -8.18
CA LEU A 253 -22.84 -6.75 -7.87
C LEU A 253 -22.03 -5.85 -8.80
N PRO A 254 -22.58 -4.70 -9.26
CA PRO A 254 -21.82 -3.74 -10.04
C PRO A 254 -20.56 -3.28 -9.29
N LEU A 255 -19.38 -3.40 -9.92
CA LEU A 255 -18.10 -2.99 -9.31
C LEU A 255 -18.15 -1.55 -8.75
N ALA A 256 -18.87 -0.64 -9.41
CA ALA A 256 -19.00 0.74 -8.96
C ALA A 256 -19.63 0.88 -7.56
N GLU A 257 -20.54 -0.03 -7.19
CA GLU A 257 -21.28 0.03 -5.91
C GLU A 257 -20.59 -0.79 -4.80
N ASN A 258 -19.75 -1.76 -5.19
CA ASN A 258 -19.07 -2.67 -4.27
C ASN A 258 -17.58 -2.37 -4.07
N THR A 259 -17.21 -1.10 -4.16
CA THR A 259 -15.83 -0.65 -3.92
C THR A 259 -15.79 0.48 -2.89
N ILE A 260 -14.68 0.59 -2.18
CA ILE A 260 -14.37 1.75 -1.33
C ILE A 260 -12.89 2.07 -1.43
N THR A 261 -12.52 3.36 -1.46
CA THR A 261 -11.11 3.74 -1.45
C THR A 261 -10.60 3.90 -0.03
N LEU A 262 -9.30 3.70 0.16
CA LEU A 262 -8.65 3.93 1.46
C LEU A 262 -8.78 5.39 1.93
N ASP A 263 -8.84 6.34 1.00
CA ASP A 263 -9.07 7.75 1.31
C ASP A 263 -10.50 8.00 1.83
N ASP A 264 -11.50 7.31 1.26
CA ASP A 264 -12.89 7.34 1.75
C ASP A 264 -13.02 6.76 3.17
N LEU A 265 -12.19 5.76 3.51
CA LEU A 265 -12.13 5.19 4.86
C LEU A 265 -11.45 6.13 5.85
N CYS A 266 -10.31 6.72 5.46
CA CYS A 266 -9.44 7.45 6.38
C CYS A 266 -9.95 8.85 6.74
N HIS A 267 -10.27 9.68 5.74
CA HIS A 267 -10.43 11.13 5.97
C HIS A 267 -11.76 11.50 6.66
N PRO A 268 -12.94 11.04 6.21
CA PRO A 268 -14.20 11.44 6.83
C PRO A 268 -14.39 10.88 8.24
N PHE A 269 -13.75 9.75 8.55
CA PHE A 269 -14.04 9.01 9.77
C PHE A 269 -13.14 9.39 10.95
N SER A 270 -11.84 9.63 10.72
CA SER A 270 -10.93 10.03 11.82
C SER A 270 -11.38 11.33 12.48
N GLU A 271 -11.83 12.31 11.67
CA GLU A 271 -12.36 13.59 12.18
C GLU A 271 -13.70 13.43 12.92
N ARG A 272 -14.59 12.56 12.44
CA ARG A 272 -15.87 12.27 13.12
C ARG A 272 -15.63 11.62 14.48
N ILE A 273 -14.71 10.66 14.58
CA ILE A 273 -14.39 10.03 15.88
C ILE A 273 -13.80 11.04 16.83
N LYS A 274 -12.85 11.87 16.37
CA LYS A 274 -12.25 12.90 17.22
C LYS A 274 -13.32 13.79 17.85
N LEU A 275 -14.27 14.29 17.03
CA LEU A 275 -15.37 15.10 17.55
C LEU A 275 -16.26 14.32 18.52
N MET A 276 -16.60 13.06 18.21
CA MET A 276 -17.41 12.21 19.08
C MET A 276 -16.77 12.08 20.46
N VAL A 277 -15.47 11.79 20.50
CA VAL A 277 -14.71 11.65 21.75
C VAL A 277 -14.69 12.98 22.52
N ASP A 278 -14.36 14.09 21.87
CA ASP A 278 -14.32 15.42 22.49
C ASP A 278 -15.70 15.82 23.06
N PHE A 279 -16.78 15.53 22.33
CA PHE A 279 -18.13 15.75 22.79
C PHE A 279 -18.48 14.86 23.98
N ALA A 280 -18.15 13.57 23.94
CA ALA A 280 -18.47 12.64 25.02
C ALA A 280 -17.89 13.12 26.36
N TYR A 281 -16.64 13.60 26.35
CA TYR A 281 -15.99 14.18 27.52
C TYR A 281 -16.66 15.49 27.96
N THR A 282 -16.91 16.41 27.01
CA THR A 282 -17.52 17.72 27.30
C THR A 282 -18.93 17.58 27.88
N ALA A 283 -19.74 16.69 27.31
CA ALA A 283 -21.11 16.41 27.74
C ALA A 283 -21.20 15.43 28.92
N LYS A 284 -20.07 14.88 29.38
CA LYS A 284 -19.97 13.89 30.47
C LYS A 284 -20.81 12.60 30.25
N VAL A 285 -20.99 12.21 28.98
CA VAL A 285 -21.74 11.00 28.58
C VAL A 285 -20.83 9.79 28.31
N VAL A 286 -19.53 9.88 28.61
CA VAL A 286 -18.54 8.81 28.37
C VAL A 286 -18.97 7.46 28.96
N LYS A 287 -19.64 7.46 30.12
CA LYS A 287 -20.08 6.21 30.77
C LYS A 287 -21.22 5.52 30.03
N GLU A 288 -22.14 6.29 29.45
CA GLU A 288 -23.30 5.78 28.71
C GLU A 288 -22.86 5.12 27.40
N TYR A 289 -21.89 5.72 26.71
CA TYR A 289 -21.40 5.26 25.41
C TYR A 289 -20.01 4.64 25.47
N HIS A 290 -19.63 4.06 26.62
CA HIS A 290 -18.25 3.62 26.84
C HIS A 290 -17.77 2.64 25.75
N GLN A 291 -18.57 1.61 25.44
CA GLN A 291 -18.20 0.59 24.47
C GLN A 291 -18.02 1.18 23.07
N LEU A 292 -19.01 1.93 22.56
CA LEU A 292 -18.94 2.62 21.27
C LEU A 292 -17.70 3.54 21.16
N ILE A 293 -17.39 4.26 22.23
CA ILE A 293 -16.20 5.14 22.27
C ILE A 293 -14.91 4.31 22.18
N GLN A 294 -14.82 3.17 22.87
CA GLN A 294 -13.66 2.30 22.75
C GLN A 294 -13.54 1.71 21.35
N ASP A 295 -14.66 1.28 20.77
CA ASP A 295 -14.72 0.67 19.43
C ASP A 295 -14.30 1.66 18.37
N ALA A 296 -14.84 2.87 18.42
CA ALA A 296 -14.41 3.97 17.58
C ALA A 296 -12.92 4.26 17.75
N LYS A 297 -12.41 4.36 18.99
CA LYS A 297 -10.96 4.56 19.22
C LYS A 297 -10.11 3.49 18.55
N ARG A 298 -10.48 2.21 18.66
CA ARG A 298 -9.77 1.08 18.03
C ARG A 298 -9.75 1.18 16.50
N VAL A 299 -10.83 1.66 15.90
CA VAL A 299 -10.89 1.90 14.45
C VAL A 299 -10.07 3.13 14.06
N LYS A 300 -10.16 4.22 14.83
CA LYS A 300 -9.36 5.44 14.60
C LYS A 300 -7.86 5.15 14.68
N GLU A 301 -7.40 4.43 15.69
CA GLU A 301 -5.99 4.06 15.84
C GLU A 301 -5.50 3.29 14.61
N TRP A 302 -6.29 2.32 14.14
CA TRP A 302 -6.00 1.56 12.94
C TRP A 302 -5.90 2.44 11.68
N LEU A 303 -6.84 3.37 11.47
CA LEU A 303 -6.79 4.30 10.33
C LEU A 303 -5.65 5.32 10.47
N ASP A 304 -5.38 5.82 11.67
CA ASP A 304 -4.31 6.77 11.94
C ASP A 304 -2.94 6.18 11.59
N HIS A 305 -2.73 4.88 11.81
CA HIS A 305 -1.50 4.19 11.42
C HIS A 305 -1.27 4.28 9.90
N ILE A 306 -2.33 4.07 9.11
CA ILE A 306 -2.30 4.15 7.66
C ILE A 306 -2.07 5.59 7.21
N ILE A 307 -2.82 6.55 7.78
CA ILE A 307 -2.71 7.98 7.47
C ILE A 307 -1.29 8.48 7.74
N LYS A 308 -0.72 8.17 8.91
CA LYS A 308 0.65 8.59 9.28
C LYS A 308 1.68 8.03 8.31
N ALA A 309 1.57 6.77 7.92
CA ALA A 309 2.48 6.17 6.96
C ALA A 309 2.36 6.81 5.56
N LYS A 310 1.14 7.04 5.07
CA LYS A 310 0.88 7.74 3.80
C LYS A 310 1.41 9.17 3.83
N LEU A 311 1.20 9.91 4.92
CA LEU A 311 1.71 11.26 5.07
C LEU A 311 3.25 11.31 5.18
N LEU A 312 3.89 10.35 5.87
CA LEU A 312 5.34 10.22 5.89
C LEU A 312 5.88 9.99 4.48
N TYR A 313 5.36 8.98 3.77
CA TYR A 313 5.79 8.65 2.42
C TYR A 313 5.62 9.84 1.47
N ASN A 314 4.43 10.44 1.42
CA ASN A 314 4.17 11.63 0.61
C ASN A 314 5.11 12.80 0.97
N GLY A 315 5.42 12.92 2.25
CA GLY A 315 6.37 13.89 2.79
C GLY A 315 7.79 13.70 2.27
N LEU A 316 8.27 12.44 2.28
CA LEU A 316 9.57 12.03 1.74
C LEU A 316 9.64 12.25 0.23
N VAL A 317 8.63 11.81 -0.53
CA VAL A 317 8.56 12.01 -1.98
C VAL A 317 8.51 13.49 -2.34
N SER A 318 7.71 14.28 -1.62
CA SER A 318 7.54 15.70 -1.90
C SER A 318 8.72 16.56 -1.47
N ASN A 319 9.66 16.02 -0.66
CA ASN A 319 10.64 16.81 0.10
C ASN A 319 9.97 17.95 0.90
N ARG A 320 8.75 17.72 1.41
CA ARG A 320 7.92 18.74 2.08
C ARG A 320 7.57 18.44 3.52
N CYS A 321 7.88 17.24 4.03
CA CYS A 321 7.56 16.96 5.44
C CYS A 321 8.61 17.58 6.36
N ILE A 322 8.22 18.70 6.96
CA ILE A 322 8.91 19.32 8.10
C ILE A 322 8.35 18.79 9.44
N PHE A 323 7.26 18.00 9.43
CA PHE A 323 6.46 17.76 10.64
C PHE A 323 6.13 16.29 10.98
N LEU A 324 6.42 15.32 10.11
CA LEU A 324 6.11 13.91 10.40
C LEU A 324 7.37 13.08 10.45
N SER A 325 7.72 12.75 11.68
CA SER A 325 8.88 11.93 11.99
C SER A 325 8.65 10.46 11.57
N PRO A 326 9.67 9.78 11.02
CA PRO A 326 9.68 8.32 10.85
C PRO A 326 9.26 7.56 12.13
N VAL A 327 9.49 8.16 13.30
CA VAL A 327 9.05 7.65 14.60
C VAL A 327 7.55 7.32 14.64
N SER A 328 6.70 8.15 14.03
CA SER A 328 5.25 7.93 14.06
C SER A 328 4.83 6.65 13.34
N VAL A 329 5.52 6.29 12.26
CA VAL A 329 5.32 5.03 11.54
C VAL A 329 5.92 3.88 12.32
N LEU A 330 7.11 4.03 12.88
CA LEU A 330 7.75 3.00 13.71
C LEU A 330 6.89 2.63 14.93
N VAL A 331 6.26 3.61 15.59
CA VAL A 331 5.28 3.36 16.66
C VAL A 331 4.09 2.53 16.15
N SER A 332 3.64 2.77 14.92
CA SER A 332 2.57 1.97 14.30
C SER A 332 3.01 0.54 14.00
N LEU A 333 4.30 0.31 13.70
CA LEU A 333 4.87 -1.03 13.50
C LEU A 333 4.99 -1.79 14.82
N ILE A 334 5.36 -1.12 15.92
CA ILE A 334 5.41 -1.70 17.29
C ILE A 334 4.04 -2.24 17.72
N GLN A 335 2.95 -1.67 17.22
CA GLN A 335 1.59 -2.07 17.56
C GLN A 335 0.98 -3.02 16.52
N SER A 336 1.75 -3.46 15.52
CA SER A 336 1.26 -4.23 14.39
C SER A 336 1.39 -5.72 14.66
N THR A 337 0.26 -6.44 14.66
CA THR A 337 0.21 -7.91 14.79
C THR A 337 0.42 -8.64 13.45
N ARG A 338 0.89 -7.93 12.42
CA ARG A 338 1.09 -8.49 11.08
C ARG A 338 2.19 -9.54 11.07
N GLN A 339 2.01 -10.56 10.24
CA GLN A 339 2.88 -11.72 10.12
C GLN A 339 3.29 -11.97 8.66
N CYS A 340 4.37 -12.72 8.47
CA CYS A 340 4.85 -13.17 7.17
C CYS A 340 5.44 -14.58 7.26
N MET A 341 5.50 -15.25 6.11
CA MET A 341 6.09 -16.60 6.00
C MET A 341 7.61 -16.56 5.87
N ASP A 342 8.14 -15.57 5.16
CA ASP A 342 9.58 -15.33 5.07
C ASP A 342 9.96 -14.24 6.10
N PRO A 343 10.79 -14.55 7.11
CA PRO A 343 11.22 -13.60 8.12
C PRO A 343 11.82 -12.29 7.57
N VAL A 344 12.44 -12.33 6.38
CA VAL A 344 13.01 -11.13 5.77
C VAL A 344 11.94 -10.12 5.35
N ASP A 345 10.69 -10.55 5.17
CA ASP A 345 9.58 -9.68 4.78
C ASP A 345 9.21 -8.69 5.87
N TYR A 346 9.51 -8.96 7.15
CA TYR A 346 9.37 -7.96 8.22
C TYR A 346 10.14 -6.66 7.92
N VAL A 347 11.19 -6.75 7.10
CA VAL A 347 11.96 -5.62 6.58
C VAL A 347 11.43 -5.20 5.20
N TYR A 348 11.48 -6.10 4.22
CA TYR A 348 11.15 -5.73 2.83
C TYR A 348 9.73 -5.22 2.65
N GLY A 349 8.78 -5.64 3.50
CA GLY A 349 7.40 -5.19 3.46
C GLY A 349 7.18 -3.76 3.92
N VAL A 350 8.20 -3.07 4.47
CA VAL A 350 8.10 -1.67 4.91
C VAL A 350 9.17 -0.73 4.34
N ILE A 351 10.26 -1.24 3.74
CA ILE A 351 11.38 -0.38 3.28
C ILE A 351 10.97 0.71 2.28
N GLY A 352 9.96 0.47 1.44
CA GLY A 352 9.47 1.47 0.50
C GLY A 352 8.84 2.67 1.19
N ILE A 353 8.22 2.49 2.36
CA ILE A 353 7.64 3.60 3.15
C ILE A 353 8.73 4.59 3.55
N PHE A 354 9.93 4.08 3.85
CA PHE A 354 11.10 4.88 4.23
C PHE A 354 11.99 5.27 3.04
N GLN A 355 11.59 4.93 1.81
CA GLN A 355 12.40 5.10 0.59
C GLN A 355 13.80 4.46 0.67
N ILE A 356 13.92 3.36 1.41
CA ILE A 356 15.17 2.63 1.57
C ILE A 356 15.33 1.64 0.42
N LYS A 357 16.46 1.72 -0.30
CA LYS A 357 16.85 0.75 -1.34
C LYS A 357 17.83 -0.28 -0.79
N MET A 358 17.48 -1.56 -0.88
CA MET A 358 18.28 -2.69 -0.39
C MET A 358 18.17 -3.86 -1.37
N PRO A 359 19.29 -4.51 -1.77
CA PRO A 359 19.23 -5.69 -2.62
C PRO A 359 18.56 -6.86 -1.90
N ARG A 360 18.03 -7.84 -2.64
CA ARG A 360 17.53 -9.08 -2.05
C ARG A 360 18.69 -9.87 -1.44
N MET A 361 18.55 -10.25 -0.17
CA MET A 361 19.51 -11.06 0.58
C MET A 361 18.79 -12.24 1.22
N LYS A 362 19.48 -13.39 1.33
CA LYS A 362 18.92 -14.62 1.90
C LYS A 362 19.08 -14.74 3.40
N ASP A 363 20.10 -14.09 3.97
CA ASP A 363 20.39 -14.13 5.41
C ASP A 363 19.55 -13.06 6.13
N PRO A 364 18.58 -13.45 6.98
CA PRO A 364 17.72 -12.49 7.68
C PRO A 364 18.50 -11.55 8.60
N ASN A 365 19.58 -12.01 9.24
CA ASN A 365 20.39 -11.15 10.09
C ASN A 365 21.09 -10.08 9.25
N ALA A 366 21.67 -10.46 8.11
CA ALA A 366 22.32 -9.49 7.23
C ALA A 366 21.31 -8.47 6.64
N VAL A 367 20.09 -8.89 6.31
CA VAL A 367 18.99 -7.99 5.92
C VAL A 367 18.71 -6.99 7.04
N TRP A 368 18.53 -7.48 8.27
CA TRP A 368 18.19 -6.66 9.40
C TRP A 368 19.27 -5.62 9.72
N GLN A 369 20.54 -6.03 9.81
CA GLN A 369 21.64 -5.11 10.10
C GLN A 369 21.80 -4.04 9.02
N LEU A 370 21.63 -4.39 7.73
CA LEU A 370 21.67 -3.42 6.65
C LEU A 370 20.51 -2.43 6.73
N PHE A 371 19.31 -2.89 7.09
CA PHE A 371 18.16 -2.03 7.31
C PHE A 371 18.39 -1.05 8.46
N LEU A 372 18.85 -1.52 9.63
CA LEU A 372 19.17 -0.66 10.77
C LEU A 372 20.18 0.43 10.39
N SER A 373 21.24 0.08 9.68
CA SER A 373 22.25 1.03 9.21
C SER A 373 21.64 2.09 8.28
N LYS A 374 20.86 1.69 7.27
CA LYS A 374 20.25 2.62 6.31
C LYS A 374 19.19 3.51 6.95
N LEU A 375 18.43 2.97 7.91
CA LEU A 375 17.45 3.76 8.64
C LEU A 375 18.12 4.74 9.60
N GLN A 376 19.21 4.36 10.28
CA GLN A 376 20.00 5.27 11.10
C GLN A 376 20.57 6.42 10.26
N ASP A 377 21.09 6.14 9.06
CA ASP A 377 21.53 7.18 8.12
C ASP A 377 20.39 8.13 7.74
N SER A 378 19.18 7.61 7.55
CA SER A 378 17.98 8.41 7.28
C SER A 378 17.60 9.28 8.49
N LEU A 379 17.55 8.71 9.70
CA LEU A 379 17.28 9.42 10.94
C LEU A 379 18.30 10.53 11.23
N ASN A 380 19.58 10.31 10.89
CA ASN A 380 20.64 11.30 11.05
C ASN A 380 20.51 12.48 10.07
N ARG A 381 19.90 12.27 8.91
CA ARG A 381 19.62 13.33 7.92
C ARG A 381 18.37 14.12 8.25
N SER A 382 17.40 13.50 8.92
CA SER A 382 16.21 14.18 9.41
C SER A 382 16.60 15.30 10.38
N ASP A 383 16.12 16.50 10.09
CA ASP A 383 16.41 17.69 10.88
C ASP A 383 15.93 17.50 12.33
N ARG A 384 16.66 18.05 13.32
CA ARG A 384 16.39 17.93 14.78
C ARG A 384 15.04 18.51 15.23
N ARG A 385 14.20 18.93 14.28
CA ARG A 385 12.87 19.50 14.51
C ARG A 385 11.85 18.48 15.00
N ASP A 386 12.03 17.19 14.72
CA ASP A 386 11.08 16.15 15.09
C ASP A 386 10.94 15.94 16.60
N CYS A 387 12.05 16.04 17.35
CA CYS A 387 12.08 15.90 18.80
C CYS A 387 13.05 16.93 19.40
N PRO A 388 12.63 18.19 19.57
CA PRO A 388 13.48 19.24 20.11
C PRO A 388 14.08 18.83 21.46
N GLY A 389 15.41 18.85 21.56
CA GLY A 389 16.12 18.48 22.78
C GLY A 389 16.42 16.99 22.95
N TYR A 390 16.08 16.14 21.98
CA TYR A 390 16.46 14.72 21.96
C TYR A 390 17.20 14.37 20.67
N THR A 391 18.16 13.45 20.79
CA THR A 391 18.71 12.70 19.66
C THR A 391 18.01 11.35 19.61
N ILE A 392 17.48 11.02 18.43
CA ILE A 392 16.80 9.74 18.17
C ILE A 392 17.81 8.83 17.50
N ARG A 393 18.01 7.64 18.06
CA ARG A 393 18.87 6.61 17.47
C ARG A 393 18.22 5.25 17.52
N ILE A 394 18.72 4.35 16.69
CA ILE A 394 18.40 2.92 16.79
C ILE A 394 18.94 2.40 18.14
N SER A 395 18.09 1.68 18.86
CA SER A 395 18.42 1.08 20.15
C SER A 395 19.46 -0.04 20.01
N ASP A 396 20.30 -0.22 21.03
CA ASP A 396 21.25 -1.35 21.08
C ASP A 396 20.50 -2.69 21.11
N ARG A 397 19.27 -2.71 21.64
CA ARG A 397 18.39 -3.91 21.64
C ARG A 397 17.92 -4.27 20.24
N ALA A 398 17.67 -3.29 19.37
CA ALA A 398 17.25 -3.54 17.99
C ALA A 398 18.30 -4.38 17.24
N HIS A 399 19.59 -4.18 17.52
CA HIS A 399 20.68 -4.94 16.90
C HIS A 399 20.71 -6.43 17.32
N GLN A 400 20.00 -6.80 18.39
CA GLN A 400 19.94 -8.15 18.94
C GLN A 400 18.74 -8.96 18.44
N VAL A 401 17.82 -8.33 17.69
CA VAL A 401 16.64 -9.00 17.14
C VAL A 401 17.05 -10.07 16.15
N ASP A 402 16.53 -11.28 16.36
CA ASP A 402 16.67 -12.42 15.46
C ASP A 402 15.34 -12.64 14.72
N LEU A 403 15.28 -12.22 13.45
CA LEU A 403 14.06 -12.30 12.64
C LEU A 403 13.51 -13.73 12.55
N LEU A 404 14.32 -14.77 12.74
CA LEU A 404 13.86 -16.16 12.71
C LEU A 404 13.02 -16.57 13.94
N LYS A 405 13.01 -15.76 15.00
CA LYS A 405 12.39 -16.08 16.30
C LYS A 405 11.19 -15.20 16.64
N VAL A 406 10.92 -14.18 15.85
CA VAL A 406 9.80 -13.25 16.06
C VAL A 406 8.49 -13.85 15.56
N GLU A 407 7.40 -13.58 16.27
CA GLU A 407 6.06 -14.08 15.91
C GLU A 407 5.34 -13.11 14.98
N ASN A 408 5.56 -11.81 15.15
CA ASN A 408 4.89 -10.76 14.39
C ASN A 408 5.73 -9.46 14.32
N MET A 409 5.22 -8.44 13.62
CA MET A 409 5.90 -7.14 13.50
C MET A 409 6.18 -6.45 14.85
N ALA A 410 5.28 -6.55 15.83
CA ALA A 410 5.49 -5.90 17.12
C ALA A 410 6.80 -6.35 17.75
N ASP A 411 7.08 -7.66 17.74
CA ASP A 411 8.31 -8.24 18.30
C ASP A 411 9.58 -7.77 17.57
N VAL A 412 9.49 -7.51 16.27
CA VAL A 412 10.62 -7.02 15.44
C VAL A 412 10.98 -5.58 15.79
N TYR A 413 9.96 -4.75 15.98
CA TYR A 413 10.12 -3.31 16.19
C TYR A 413 10.01 -2.89 17.66
N GLU A 414 9.82 -3.84 18.58
CA GLU A 414 9.84 -3.59 20.02
C GLU A 414 11.18 -2.96 20.44
N ASP A 415 11.13 -1.94 21.28
CA ASP A 415 12.31 -1.19 21.75
C ASP A 415 13.24 -0.68 20.64
N PHE A 416 12.71 -0.46 19.43
CA PHE A 416 13.52 -0.15 18.24
C PHE A 416 14.25 1.20 18.33
N LEU A 417 13.66 2.18 19.02
CA LEU A 417 14.19 3.54 19.16
C LEU A 417 14.67 3.83 20.58
N ALA A 418 15.81 4.52 20.68
CA ALA A 418 16.30 5.14 21.91
C ALA A 418 16.28 6.67 21.79
N PHE A 419 15.86 7.33 22.87
CA PHE A 419 15.79 8.79 22.97
C PHE A 419 16.83 9.29 23.97
N GLU A 420 17.84 10.01 23.49
CA GLU A 420 18.87 10.59 24.34
C GLU A 420 18.65 12.09 24.47
N LYS A 421 18.51 12.57 25.71
CA LYS A 421 18.36 14.01 25.96
C LYS A 421 19.67 14.71 25.61
N ASN A 422 19.59 15.71 24.73
CA ASN A 422 20.74 16.55 24.41
C ASN A 422 21.12 17.31 25.69
N ARG A 423 22.37 17.15 26.14
CA ARG A 423 22.92 18.01 27.17
C ARG A 423 22.96 19.42 26.59
N LEU A 424 22.15 20.31 27.12
CA LEU A 424 22.30 21.74 26.88
C LEU A 424 23.59 22.12 27.59
N ASP A 425 24.67 22.28 26.83
CA ASP A 425 25.88 22.91 27.33
C ASP A 425 25.49 24.36 27.66
N HIS A 426 25.32 24.62 28.97
CA HIS A 426 24.98 25.93 29.53
C HIS A 426 26.21 26.81 29.71
#